data_AF-A0A671PBV1-F1
#
_entry.id   AF-A0A671PBV1-F1
#
_cell.length_a   1.000
_cell.length_b   1.000
_cell.length_c   1.000
_cell.angle_alpha   90.00
_cell.angle_beta   90.00
_cell.angle_gamma   90.00
#
_symmetry.space_group_name_H-M   'P 1'
#
loop_
_entity.id
_entity.type
_entity.pdbx_description
1 polymer ?
#
loop_
_entity_poly.entity_id
_entity_poly.type
_entity_poly.pdbx_seq_one_letter_code
_entity_poly.pdbx_strand_id
1 'polypeptide(L)'
;MEAIWLYQFRLIVIGDSTVGKSCLIRRFTEGRFAQVSDPTVGVDFFSRLVEIEPGKRIKLQIWDTAGQERFRSITRAYYRNSVGGLLLFDITNRRSFQNIHEWLEEARSHVQPHSIVFLLVGHKCDLEPQRQVSRQEAEKLAAAYGMRYVETSARDAINVERAFTELTQDIFELVKSGEITIQEGWEGVKSGFVPNVVHSSEEVTKGDRRCFC
;
A
#
# COMPACT_ATOMS: atom_id res chain seq x y z
N MET A 1 -23.55 -11.93 -14.25
CA MET A 1 -22.88 -12.31 -12.99
C MET A 1 -21.99 -11.15 -12.61
N GLU A 2 -22.20 -10.54 -11.46
CA GLU A 2 -21.44 -9.37 -11.03
C GLU A 2 -20.13 -9.80 -10.37
N ALA A 3 -19.04 -9.08 -10.67
CA ALA A 3 -17.76 -9.31 -10.03
C ALA A 3 -17.87 -9.03 -8.52
N ILE A 4 -17.24 -9.86 -7.69
CA ILE A 4 -17.25 -9.68 -6.22
C ILE A 4 -16.56 -8.36 -5.84
N TRP A 5 -15.55 -7.97 -6.62
CA TRP A 5 -14.87 -6.68 -6.59
C TRP A 5 -14.51 -6.26 -8.01
N LEU A 6 -14.37 -4.96 -8.26
CA LEU A 6 -14.03 -4.39 -9.57
C LEU A 6 -12.54 -4.53 -9.91
N TYR A 7 -11.69 -4.28 -8.92
CA TYR A 7 -10.23 -4.38 -9.04
C TYR A 7 -9.63 -4.96 -7.76
N GLN A 8 -8.42 -5.49 -7.90
CA GLN A 8 -7.53 -5.80 -6.79
C GLN A 8 -6.31 -4.89 -6.86
N PHE A 9 -6.00 -4.20 -5.76
CA PHE A 9 -4.83 -3.33 -5.64
C PHE A 9 -3.82 -3.90 -4.66
N ARG A 10 -2.54 -3.88 -5.04
CA ARG A 10 -1.42 -4.15 -4.13
C ARG A 10 -0.90 -2.87 -3.51
N LEU A 11 -1.00 -2.79 -2.19
CA LEU A 11 -0.51 -1.72 -1.36
C LEU A 11 0.71 -2.19 -0.57
N ILE A 12 1.65 -1.28 -0.37
CA ILE A 12 2.80 -1.48 0.52
C ILE A 12 2.78 -0.43 1.64
N VAL A 13 3.13 -0.82 2.85
CA VAL A 13 3.25 0.12 3.97
C VAL A 13 4.71 0.20 4.38
N ILE A 14 5.31 1.38 4.24
CA ILE A 14 6.74 1.62 4.47
C ILE A 14 6.96 2.78 5.44
N GLY A 15 8.18 2.87 5.96
CA GLY A 15 8.57 3.80 7.02
C GLY A 15 9.45 3.11 8.06
N ASP A 16 10.00 3.89 8.97
CA ASP A 16 10.93 3.42 9.98
C ASP A 16 10.37 2.29 10.86
N SER A 17 11.25 1.57 11.54
CA SER A 17 10.83 0.66 12.60
C SER A 17 10.06 1.43 13.69
N THR A 18 9.17 0.74 14.40
CA THR A 18 8.38 1.25 15.54
C THR A 18 7.39 2.40 15.27
N VAL A 19 7.28 2.91 14.03
CA VAL A 19 6.31 3.96 13.68
C VAL A 19 4.85 3.50 13.73
N GLY A 20 4.60 2.19 13.73
CA GLY A 20 3.26 1.61 13.90
C GLY A 20 2.61 1.02 12.64
N LYS A 21 3.39 0.66 11.61
CA LYS A 21 2.90 0.06 10.35
C LYS A 21 1.99 -1.15 10.57
N SER A 22 2.48 -2.16 11.28
CA SER A 22 1.72 -3.37 11.62
C SER A 22 0.47 -3.05 12.44
N CYS A 23 0.56 -2.13 13.39
CA CYS A 23 -0.59 -1.72 14.20
C CYS A 23 -1.67 -1.03 13.35
N LEU A 24 -1.28 -0.16 12.42
CA LEU A 24 -2.20 0.48 11.50
C LEU A 24 -2.90 -0.55 10.60
N ILE A 25 -2.14 -1.48 10.01
CA ILE A 25 -2.69 -2.52 9.15
C ILE A 25 -3.61 -3.44 9.94
N ARG A 26 -3.20 -3.95 11.10
CA ARG A 26 -4.05 -4.83 11.93
C ARG A 26 -5.29 -4.11 12.44
N ARG A 27 -5.20 -2.83 12.79
CA ARG A 27 -6.40 -2.06 13.15
C ARG A 27 -7.35 -1.97 11.97
N PHE A 28 -6.82 -1.75 10.77
CA PHE A 28 -7.63 -1.74 9.56
C PHE A 28 -8.20 -3.13 9.22
N THR A 29 -7.42 -4.19 9.21
CA THR A 29 -7.88 -5.50 8.69
C THR A 29 -8.62 -6.34 9.71
N GLU A 30 -8.26 -6.23 10.98
CA GLU A 30 -8.80 -7.06 12.06
C GLU A 30 -9.68 -6.28 13.04
N GLY A 31 -9.69 -4.94 12.95
CA GLY A 31 -10.37 -4.10 13.93
C GLY A 31 -9.74 -4.15 15.32
N ARG A 32 -8.51 -4.66 15.46
CA ARG A 32 -7.81 -4.86 16.74
C ARG A 32 -6.56 -3.98 16.87
N PHE A 33 -6.20 -3.65 18.12
CA PHE A 33 -4.94 -3.00 18.44
C PHE A 33 -4.20 -3.82 19.48
N ALA A 34 -2.91 -4.06 19.24
CA ALA A 34 -2.01 -4.68 20.18
C ALA A 34 -1.09 -3.60 20.76
N GLN A 35 -1.09 -3.45 22.09
CA GLN A 35 -0.23 -2.49 22.77
C GLN A 35 1.25 -2.90 22.69
N VAL A 36 1.51 -4.20 22.65
CA VAL A 36 2.83 -4.77 22.37
C VAL A 36 2.78 -5.34 20.95
N SER A 37 3.67 -4.85 20.09
CA SER A 37 3.87 -5.38 18.75
C SER A 37 5.33 -5.74 18.61
N ASP A 38 5.61 -7.01 18.35
CA ASP A 38 6.95 -7.43 17.98
C ASP A 38 7.37 -6.76 16.65
N PRO A 39 8.66 -6.45 16.47
CA PRO A 39 9.13 -5.92 15.20
C PRO A 39 8.88 -6.93 14.06
N THR A 40 8.30 -6.47 12.95
CA THR A 40 8.12 -7.29 11.75
C THR A 40 9.48 -7.78 11.25
N VAL A 41 9.57 -9.08 10.97
CA VAL A 41 10.74 -9.72 10.35
C VAL A 41 10.39 -10.04 8.91
N GLY A 42 11.06 -9.38 7.97
CA GLY A 42 10.73 -9.52 6.54
C GLY A 42 9.45 -8.77 6.17
N VAL A 43 8.45 -9.48 5.66
CA VAL A 43 7.20 -8.91 5.15
C VAL A 43 6.01 -9.83 5.45
N ASP A 44 4.93 -9.27 6.00
CA ASP A 44 3.66 -9.95 6.24
C ASP A 44 2.59 -9.52 5.23
N PHE A 45 1.61 -10.40 4.97
CA PHE A 45 0.53 -10.18 4.02
C PHE A 45 -0.83 -10.08 4.70
N PHE A 46 -1.61 -9.07 4.33
CA PHE A 46 -3.00 -8.89 4.75
C PHE A 46 -3.91 -8.61 3.55
N SER A 47 -5.22 -8.88 3.69
CA SER A 47 -6.20 -8.52 2.67
C SER A 47 -7.52 -8.07 3.28
N ARG A 48 -8.14 -7.06 2.66
CA ARG A 48 -9.47 -6.56 3.04
C ARG A 48 -10.20 -6.04 1.80
N LEU A 49 -11.51 -6.27 1.74
CA LEU A 49 -12.38 -5.61 0.77
C LEU A 49 -12.81 -4.25 1.31
N VAL A 50 -12.73 -3.23 0.46
CA VAL A 50 -13.24 -1.88 0.74
C VAL A 50 -14.28 -1.51 -0.29
N GLU A 51 -15.30 -0.79 0.13
CA GLU A 51 -16.33 -0.25 -0.76
C GLU A 51 -16.07 1.26 -0.91
N ILE A 52 -15.71 1.68 -2.12
CA ILE A 52 -15.34 3.08 -2.40
C ILE A 52 -16.54 3.93 -2.81
N GLU A 53 -17.57 3.29 -3.35
CA GLU A 53 -18.89 3.82 -3.71
C GLU A 53 -19.92 2.69 -3.57
N PRO A 54 -21.23 2.98 -3.43
CA PRO A 54 -22.26 1.94 -3.36
C PRO A 54 -22.15 0.93 -4.51
N GLY A 55 -21.93 -0.34 -4.16
CA GLY A 55 -21.75 -1.45 -5.10
C GLY A 55 -20.35 -1.59 -5.69
N LYS A 56 -19.45 -0.61 -5.52
CA LYS A 56 -18.08 -0.63 -6.06
C LYS A 56 -17.08 -1.07 -5.00
N ARG A 57 -16.80 -2.38 -4.99
CA ARG A 57 -15.84 -2.99 -4.07
C ARG A 57 -14.47 -3.15 -4.72
N ILE A 58 -13.41 -2.90 -3.96
CA ILE A 58 -12.01 -3.09 -4.34
C ILE A 58 -11.36 -4.02 -3.32
N LYS A 59 -10.60 -5.00 -3.80
CA LYS A 59 -9.81 -5.89 -2.94
C LYS A 59 -8.44 -5.31 -2.71
N LEU A 60 -8.10 -5.01 -1.46
CA LEU A 60 -6.76 -4.59 -1.08
C LEU A 60 -5.93 -5.81 -0.69
N GLN A 61 -4.72 -5.87 -1.23
CA GLN A 61 -3.63 -6.74 -0.82
C GLN A 61 -2.56 -5.85 -0.20
N ILE A 62 -2.28 -6.02 1.09
CA ILE A 62 -1.47 -5.08 1.86
C ILE A 62 -0.24 -5.81 2.36
N TRP A 63 0.93 -5.31 1.97
CA TRP A 63 2.22 -5.80 2.42
C TRP A 63 2.71 -4.94 3.60
N ASP A 64 2.78 -5.55 4.79
CA ASP A 64 3.41 -4.96 5.96
C ASP A 64 4.92 -5.23 5.90
N THR A 65 5.75 -4.19 5.84
CA THR A 65 7.18 -4.36 5.67
C THR A 65 7.95 -4.10 6.97
N ALA A 66 9.04 -4.80 7.18
CA ALA A 66 9.98 -4.45 8.22
C ALA A 66 10.54 -3.02 8.00
N GLY A 67 10.59 -2.23 9.07
CA GLY A 67 11.18 -0.88 9.06
C GLY A 67 12.65 -0.82 9.48
N GLN A 68 13.26 -1.97 9.79
CA GLN A 68 14.67 -2.03 10.14
C GLN A 68 15.53 -2.05 8.87
N GLU A 69 16.60 -1.28 8.87
CA GLU A 69 17.55 -1.17 7.74
C GLU A 69 18.06 -2.53 7.24
N ARG A 70 18.31 -3.48 8.16
CA ARG A 70 18.83 -4.82 7.85
C ARG A 70 17.87 -5.66 6.99
N PHE A 71 16.60 -5.27 6.92
CA PHE A 71 15.58 -5.93 6.10
C PHE A 71 15.19 -5.12 4.85
N ARG A 72 15.82 -3.97 4.57
CA ARG A 72 15.50 -3.13 3.38
C ARG A 72 15.64 -3.90 2.06
N SER A 73 16.58 -4.85 1.96
CA SER A 73 16.72 -5.69 0.76
C SER A 73 15.49 -6.55 0.47
N ILE A 74 14.80 -7.02 1.52
CA ILE A 74 13.56 -7.79 1.40
C ILE A 74 12.43 -6.85 0.94
N THR A 75 12.30 -5.69 1.58
CA THR A 75 11.30 -4.66 1.23
C THR A 75 11.37 -4.26 -0.25
N ARG A 76 12.57 -4.10 -0.79
CA ARG A 76 12.78 -3.69 -2.20
C ARG A 76 12.12 -4.62 -3.22
N ALA A 77 12.01 -5.91 -2.92
CA ALA A 77 11.36 -6.88 -3.82
C ALA A 77 9.86 -6.62 -3.99
N TYR A 78 9.22 -5.87 -3.07
CA TYR A 78 7.78 -5.62 -3.07
C TYR A 78 7.38 -4.29 -3.70
N TYR A 79 8.33 -3.36 -3.93
CA TYR A 79 8.03 -2.07 -4.58
C TYR A 79 7.50 -2.26 -6.01
N ARG A 80 8.17 -3.08 -6.83
CA ARG A 80 7.83 -3.27 -8.25
C ARG A 80 6.38 -3.68 -8.50
N ASN A 81 5.81 -4.47 -7.58
CA ASN A 81 4.47 -5.03 -7.71
C ASN A 81 3.41 -4.28 -6.89
N SER A 82 3.72 -3.07 -6.42
CA SER A 82 2.78 -2.22 -5.69
C SER A 82 2.26 -1.10 -6.58
N VAL A 83 0.97 -0.81 -6.50
CA VAL A 83 0.35 0.35 -7.18
C VAL A 83 0.19 1.54 -6.22
N GLY A 84 0.04 1.25 -4.93
CA GLY A 84 -0.14 2.25 -3.89
C GLY A 84 0.76 2.01 -2.69
N GLY A 85 1.03 3.05 -1.93
CA GLY A 85 1.82 2.95 -0.71
C GLY A 85 1.39 3.93 0.37
N LEU A 86 1.42 3.47 1.62
CA LEU A 86 1.35 4.35 2.77
C LEU A 86 2.77 4.57 3.30
N LEU A 87 3.18 5.83 3.36
CA LEU A 87 4.49 6.25 3.84
C LEU A 87 4.33 6.80 5.26
N LEU A 88 4.69 6.01 6.26
CA LEU A 88 4.40 6.27 7.67
C LEU A 88 5.59 6.89 8.40
N PHE A 89 5.30 7.91 9.20
CA PHE A 89 6.16 8.36 10.30
C PHE A 89 5.37 8.43 11.60
N ASP A 90 6.06 8.53 12.72
CA ASP A 90 5.47 8.73 14.05
C ASP A 90 5.54 10.21 14.41
N ILE A 91 4.41 10.84 14.72
CA ILE A 91 4.36 12.27 15.03
C ILE A 91 5.17 12.63 16.29
N THR A 92 5.44 11.66 17.16
CA THR A 92 6.25 11.85 18.38
C THR A 92 7.72 11.53 18.15
N ASN A 93 8.14 11.24 16.92
CA ASN A 93 9.52 10.90 16.57
C ASN A 93 9.98 11.68 15.34
N ARG A 94 10.66 12.81 15.58
CA ARG A 94 11.19 13.71 14.53
C ARG A 94 12.06 12.99 13.50
N ARG A 95 12.88 12.02 13.93
CA ARG A 95 13.79 11.28 13.04
C ARG A 95 13.02 10.47 12.01
N SER A 96 11.92 9.84 12.42
CA SER A 96 11.09 9.06 11.49
C SER A 96 10.49 9.93 10.36
N PHE A 97 10.18 11.20 10.65
CA PHE A 97 9.73 12.16 9.66
C PHE A 97 10.86 12.63 8.72
N GLN A 98 12.06 12.86 9.26
CA GLN A 98 13.24 13.20 8.44
C GLN A 98 13.60 12.09 7.44
N ASN A 99 13.41 10.83 7.84
CA ASN A 99 13.70 9.66 7.00
C ASN A 99 12.68 9.43 5.88
N ILE A 100 11.56 10.17 5.84
CA ILE A 100 10.52 10.03 4.81
C ILE A 100 11.08 10.22 3.40
N HIS A 101 12.01 11.17 3.23
CA HIS A 101 12.66 11.40 1.95
C HIS A 101 13.44 10.16 1.46
N GLU A 102 14.21 9.51 2.35
CA GLU A 102 14.98 8.31 1.99
C GLU A 102 14.07 7.15 1.57
N TRP A 103 12.98 6.93 2.31
CA TRP A 103 12.00 5.89 1.97
C TRP A 103 11.33 6.14 0.62
N LEU A 104 10.99 7.40 0.33
CA LEU A 104 10.37 7.77 -0.93
C LEU A 104 11.32 7.58 -2.12
N GLU A 105 12.56 8.04 -2.01
CA GLU A 105 13.57 7.88 -3.07
C GLU A 105 13.96 6.40 -3.29
N GLU A 106 14.06 5.61 -2.21
CA GLU A 106 14.27 4.17 -2.32
C GLU A 106 13.11 3.50 -3.08
N ALA A 107 11.86 3.82 -2.75
CA ALA A 107 10.72 3.23 -3.45
C ALA A 107 10.67 3.64 -4.94
N ARG A 108 10.88 4.93 -5.24
CA ARG A 108 10.88 5.46 -6.61
C ARG A 108 11.95 4.84 -7.49
N SER A 109 13.12 4.53 -6.94
CA SER A 109 14.22 3.88 -7.68
C SER A 109 13.98 2.41 -8.02
N HIS A 110 13.03 1.74 -7.34
CA HIS A 110 12.81 0.29 -7.47
C HIS A 110 11.44 -0.09 -8.09
N VAL A 111 10.57 0.89 -8.38
CA VAL A 111 9.24 0.65 -8.97
C VAL A 111 9.23 0.67 -10.51
N GLN A 112 10.32 1.09 -11.16
CA GLN A 112 10.37 1.17 -12.62
C GLN A 112 9.99 -0.16 -13.30
N PRO A 113 9.18 -0.13 -14.38
CA PRO A 113 8.74 1.05 -15.14
C PRO A 113 7.47 1.74 -14.63
N HIS A 114 6.91 1.30 -13.49
CA HIS A 114 5.65 1.83 -12.96
C HIS A 114 5.89 2.94 -11.93
N SER A 115 4.80 3.53 -11.41
CA SER A 115 4.84 4.47 -10.30
C SER A 115 3.93 4.00 -9.16
N ILE A 116 4.28 4.35 -7.93
CA ILE A 116 3.45 4.09 -6.75
C ILE A 116 2.75 5.39 -6.37
N VAL A 117 1.42 5.32 -6.19
CA VAL A 117 0.64 6.40 -5.59
C VAL A 117 0.87 6.37 -4.08
N PHE A 118 1.45 7.43 -3.51
CA PHE A 118 1.75 7.48 -2.08
C PHE A 118 0.81 8.39 -1.30
N LEU A 119 0.43 7.93 -0.11
CA LEU A 119 -0.20 8.73 0.94
C LEU A 119 0.79 8.90 2.09
N LEU A 120 1.09 10.13 2.50
CA LEU A 120 1.89 10.40 3.69
C LEU A 120 1.01 10.25 4.94
N VAL A 121 1.49 9.50 5.92
CA VAL A 121 0.73 9.21 7.14
C VAL A 121 1.53 9.60 8.39
N GLY A 122 1.00 10.56 9.15
CA GLY A 122 1.48 10.87 10.50
C GLY A 122 0.77 9.98 11.51
N HIS A 123 1.46 8.99 12.06
CA HIS A 123 0.87 8.01 12.97
C HIS A 123 1.02 8.41 14.44
N LYS A 124 0.20 7.77 15.29
CA LYS A 124 0.13 7.98 16.75
C LYS A 124 -0.37 9.38 17.15
N CYS A 125 -1.35 9.91 16.41
CA CYS A 125 -1.94 11.21 16.75
C CYS A 125 -2.70 11.25 18.09
N ASP A 126 -2.94 10.10 18.72
CA ASP A 126 -3.42 10.02 20.11
C ASP A 126 -2.39 10.53 21.13
N LEU A 127 -1.11 10.61 20.76
CA LEU A 127 -0.02 11.10 21.61
C LEU A 127 0.28 12.59 21.37
N GLU A 128 -0.76 13.40 21.15
CA GLU A 128 -0.65 14.85 20.87
C GLU A 128 0.30 15.62 21.83
N PRO A 129 0.30 15.38 23.16
CA PRO A 129 1.23 16.07 24.07
C PRO A 129 2.72 15.77 23.82
N GLN A 130 3.04 14.70 23.08
CA GLN A 130 4.40 14.28 22.75
C GLN A 130 4.79 14.63 21.31
N ARG A 131 3.95 15.39 20.59
CA ARG A 131 4.17 15.75 19.18
C ARG A 131 5.51 16.49 18.99
N GLN A 132 6.28 16.00 18.02
CA GLN A 132 7.55 16.59 17.57
C GLN A 132 7.49 17.07 16.11
N VAL A 133 6.42 16.70 15.39
CA VAL A 133 6.18 17.07 14.00
C VAL A 133 4.82 17.74 13.90
N SER A 134 4.81 19.01 13.51
CA SER A 134 3.58 19.76 13.31
C SER A 134 2.80 19.24 12.09
N ARG A 135 1.48 19.38 12.12
CA ARG A 135 0.66 19.07 10.96
C ARG A 135 1.05 19.91 9.74
N GLN A 136 1.34 21.20 9.95
CA GLN A 136 1.66 22.14 8.88
C GLN A 136 2.95 21.75 8.13
N GLU A 137 3.99 21.30 8.81
CA GLU A 137 5.22 20.89 8.12
C GLU A 137 5.07 19.56 7.37
N ALA A 138 4.27 18.64 7.91
CA ALA A 138 3.96 17.38 7.24
C ALA A 138 3.11 17.60 5.98
N GLU A 139 2.12 18.50 6.04
CA GLU A 139 1.34 18.93 4.88
C GLU A 139 2.21 19.60 3.82
N LYS A 140 3.16 20.47 4.22
CA LYS A 140 4.13 21.08 3.30
C LYS A 140 5.00 20.03 2.61
N LEU A 141 5.49 19.04 3.35
CA LEU A 141 6.31 17.95 2.79
C LEU A 141 5.49 17.10 1.80
N ALA A 142 4.26 16.74 2.16
CA ALA A 142 3.37 15.97 1.30
C ALA A 142 3.09 16.73 -0.01
N ALA A 143 2.76 18.02 0.08
CA ALA A 143 2.53 18.87 -1.09
C ALA A 143 3.77 18.97 -2.00
N ALA A 144 4.98 19.10 -1.43
CA ALA A 144 6.23 19.15 -2.19
C ALA A 144 6.48 17.87 -3.01
N TYR A 145 5.98 16.72 -2.56
CA TYR A 145 6.09 15.44 -3.27
C TYR A 145 4.82 15.06 -4.06
N GLY A 146 3.80 15.91 -4.09
CA GLY A 146 2.53 15.64 -4.77
C GLY A 146 1.70 14.54 -4.09
N MET A 147 1.81 14.38 -2.78
CA MET A 147 1.08 13.39 -1.99
C MET A 147 0.03 14.07 -1.10
N ARG A 148 -1.02 13.33 -0.75
CA ARG A 148 -1.92 13.73 0.35
C ARG A 148 -1.29 13.40 1.71
N TYR A 149 -1.83 14.02 2.76
CA TYR A 149 -1.43 13.79 4.15
C TYR A 149 -2.62 13.48 5.05
N VAL A 150 -2.50 12.45 5.88
CA VAL A 150 -3.49 12.08 6.90
C VAL A 150 -2.80 11.75 8.22
N GLU A 151 -3.34 12.24 9.33
CA GLU A 151 -2.93 11.80 10.67
C GLU A 151 -3.82 10.65 11.16
N THR A 152 -3.21 9.60 11.72
CA THR A 152 -3.91 8.39 12.15
C THR A 152 -3.52 7.95 13.55
N SER A 153 -4.43 7.25 14.23
CA SER A 153 -4.15 6.49 15.45
C SER A 153 -4.70 5.08 15.32
N ALA A 154 -3.83 4.08 15.38
CA ALA A 154 -4.26 2.68 15.46
C ALA A 154 -4.89 2.37 16.83
N ARG A 155 -4.44 3.04 17.89
CA ARG A 155 -4.96 2.86 19.24
C ARG A 155 -6.42 3.29 19.32
N ASP A 156 -6.71 4.52 18.91
CA ASP A 156 -8.02 5.15 19.04
C ASP A 156 -8.86 5.03 17.77
N ALA A 157 -8.37 4.28 16.77
CA ALA A 157 -8.99 4.08 15.46
C ALA A 157 -9.26 5.39 14.67
N ILE A 158 -8.52 6.45 14.95
CA ILE A 158 -8.65 7.74 14.28
C ILE A 158 -8.11 7.65 12.86
N ASN A 159 -8.96 7.99 11.88
CA ASN A 159 -8.66 8.05 10.43
C ASN A 159 -8.04 6.79 9.81
N VAL A 160 -8.08 5.63 10.49
CA VAL A 160 -7.50 4.39 9.96
C VAL A 160 -8.21 3.97 8.67
N GLU A 161 -9.54 3.85 8.71
CA GLU A 161 -10.36 3.53 7.53
C GLU A 161 -10.18 4.56 6.42
N ARG A 162 -10.13 5.84 6.82
CA ARG A 162 -10.00 6.97 5.92
C ARG A 162 -8.69 6.91 5.12
N ALA A 163 -7.56 6.62 5.75
CA ALA A 163 -6.27 6.57 5.06
C ALA A 163 -6.25 5.52 3.94
N PHE A 164 -6.75 4.31 4.19
CA PHE A 164 -6.82 3.26 3.16
C PHE A 164 -7.87 3.56 2.09
N THR A 165 -9.03 4.08 2.47
CA THR A 165 -10.11 4.40 1.52
C THR A 165 -9.71 5.56 0.59
N GLU A 166 -9.10 6.61 1.13
CA GLU A 166 -8.58 7.74 0.37
C GLU A 166 -7.54 7.28 -0.66
N LEU A 167 -6.52 6.53 -0.24
CA LEU A 167 -5.52 5.99 -1.17
C LEU A 167 -6.16 5.09 -2.25
N THR A 168 -7.14 4.27 -1.87
CA THR A 168 -7.86 3.41 -2.81
C THR A 168 -8.62 4.21 -3.85
N GLN A 169 -9.28 5.30 -3.44
CA GLN A 169 -10.02 6.20 -4.34
C GLN A 169 -9.08 6.91 -5.33
N ASP A 170 -7.91 7.39 -4.89
CA ASP A 170 -6.93 8.02 -5.79
C ASP A 170 -6.48 7.05 -6.88
N ILE A 171 -6.10 5.83 -6.49
CA ILE A 171 -5.68 4.79 -7.44
C ILE A 171 -6.82 4.43 -8.38
N PHE A 172 -8.05 4.32 -7.86
CA PHE A 172 -9.21 3.99 -8.67
C PHE A 172 -9.51 5.05 -9.73
N GLU A 173 -9.44 6.35 -9.39
CA GLU A 173 -9.64 7.42 -10.39
C GLU A 173 -8.52 7.43 -11.45
N LEU A 174 -7.27 7.15 -11.07
CA LEU A 174 -6.17 7.00 -12.04
C LEU A 174 -6.33 5.78 -12.95
N VAL A 175 -6.90 4.68 -12.42
CA VAL A 175 -7.24 3.51 -13.24
C VAL A 175 -8.36 3.83 -14.22
N LYS A 176 -9.36 4.60 -13.78
CA LYS A 176 -10.51 5.01 -14.58
C LYS A 176 -10.13 6.06 -15.64
N SER A 177 -9.17 6.95 -15.37
CA SER A 177 -8.65 7.91 -16.35
C SER A 177 -7.69 7.26 -17.36
N GLY A 178 -7.19 6.05 -17.07
CA GLY A 178 -6.23 5.34 -17.90
C GLY A 178 -4.77 5.72 -17.64
N GLU A 179 -4.50 6.55 -16.63
CA GLU A 179 -3.13 6.87 -16.19
C GLU A 179 -2.43 5.67 -15.53
N ILE A 180 -3.20 4.80 -14.86
CA ILE A 180 -2.75 3.49 -14.39
C ILE A 180 -3.53 2.41 -15.15
N THR A 181 -2.82 1.53 -15.84
CA THR A 181 -3.44 0.44 -16.61
C THR A 181 -3.04 -0.92 -16.06
N ILE A 182 -3.89 -1.92 -16.29
CA ILE A 182 -3.51 -3.32 -16.04
C ILE A 182 -2.45 -3.70 -17.07
N GLN A 183 -1.34 -4.30 -16.62
CA GLN A 183 -0.23 -4.70 -17.46
C GLN A 183 0.10 -6.17 -17.23
N GLU A 184 0.50 -6.87 -18.28
CA GLU A 184 0.91 -8.28 -18.18
C GLU A 184 2.16 -8.42 -17.31
N GLY A 185 2.12 -9.38 -16.36
CA GLY A 185 3.22 -9.63 -15.43
C GLY A 185 3.39 -8.59 -14.31
N TRP A 186 2.60 -7.51 -14.31
CA TRP A 186 2.55 -6.55 -13.21
C TRP A 186 1.38 -6.83 -12.29
N GLU A 187 1.65 -6.89 -11.00
CA GLU A 187 0.66 -7.32 -10.01
C GLU A 187 0.03 -6.16 -9.23
N GLY A 188 0.41 -4.91 -9.53
CA GLY A 188 -0.09 -3.71 -8.85
C GLY A 188 -1.60 -3.57 -8.94
N VAL A 189 -2.16 -3.77 -10.14
CA VAL A 189 -3.60 -3.74 -10.41
C VAL A 189 -4.01 -5.01 -11.15
N LYS A 190 -5.07 -5.68 -10.66
CA LYS A 190 -5.76 -6.75 -11.39
C LYS A 190 -7.24 -6.44 -11.54
N SER A 191 -7.83 -6.93 -12.63
CA SER A 191 -9.27 -6.90 -12.82
C SER A 191 -10.00 -7.76 -11.78
N GLY A 192 -11.27 -7.42 -11.58
CA GLY A 192 -12.18 -8.07 -10.67
C GLY A 192 -12.35 -9.56 -10.90
N PHE A 193 -12.61 -10.30 -9.83
CA PHE A 193 -12.92 -11.72 -9.93
C PHE A 193 -14.41 -11.94 -10.19
N VAL A 194 -14.71 -12.63 -11.30
CA VAL A 194 -16.04 -13.16 -11.61
C VAL A 194 -16.03 -14.67 -11.31
N PRO A 195 -16.74 -15.15 -10.28
CA PRO A 195 -16.79 -16.59 -10.01
C PRO A 195 -17.34 -17.36 -11.22
N ASN A 196 -16.64 -18.43 -11.61
CA ASN A 196 -16.86 -19.33 -12.76
C ASN A 196 -16.28 -18.93 -14.13
N VAL A 197 -15.47 -17.87 -14.22
CA VAL A 197 -14.57 -17.72 -15.38
C VAL A 197 -13.31 -18.53 -15.09
N VAL A 198 -13.26 -19.77 -15.59
CA VAL A 198 -11.98 -20.47 -15.77
C VAL A 198 -11.19 -19.58 -16.74
N HIS A 199 -10.17 -18.88 -16.26
CA HIS A 199 -9.17 -18.32 -17.16
C HIS A 199 -8.55 -19.51 -17.86
N SER A 200 -9.00 -19.79 -19.09
CA SER A 200 -8.32 -20.72 -19.98
C SER A 200 -6.92 -20.15 -20.16
N SER A 201 -5.94 -20.78 -19.51
CA SER A 201 -4.55 -20.68 -19.95
C SER A 201 -4.58 -20.92 -21.44
N GLU A 202 -4.15 -19.94 -22.23
CA GLU A 202 -4.12 -20.03 -23.68
C GLU A 202 -3.50 -21.37 -24.08
N GLU A 203 -4.24 -22.16 -24.84
CA GLU A 203 -3.72 -23.36 -25.47
C GLU A 203 -2.52 -22.93 -26.30
N VAL A 204 -1.33 -23.33 -25.86
CA VAL A 204 -0.13 -23.32 -26.67
C VAL A 204 -0.45 -24.14 -27.91
N THR A 205 -0.77 -23.47 -29.02
CA THR A 205 -0.89 -24.11 -30.33
C THR A 205 0.43 -24.80 -30.59
N LYS A 206 0.44 -26.13 -30.47
CA LYS A 206 1.56 -26.98 -30.86
C LYS A 206 1.81 -26.74 -32.34
N GLY A 207 2.77 -25.87 -32.63
CA GLY A 207 3.36 -25.76 -33.95
C GLY A 207 3.90 -27.12 -34.35
N ASP A 208 3.43 -27.59 -35.50
CA ASP A 208 3.78 -28.84 -36.16
C ASP A 208 5.30 -28.88 -36.43
N ARG A 209 6.08 -29.32 -35.44
CA ARG A 209 7.50 -29.64 -35.63
C ARG A 209 7.59 -31.10 -36.06
N ARG A 210 7.60 -31.29 -37.38
CA ARG A 210 8.07 -32.51 -38.02
C ARG A 210 9.48 -32.80 -37.52
N CYS A 211 9.63 -33.90 -36.81
CA CYS A 211 10.92 -34.49 -36.49
C CYS A 211 11.52 -35.02 -37.81
N PHE A 212 12.57 -34.38 -38.30
CA PHE A 212 13.45 -34.97 -39.31
C PHE A 212 14.58 -35.65 -38.55
N CYS A 213 14.66 -36.99 -38.73
CA CYS A 213 15.80 -37.88 -38.51
C CYS A 213 16.67 -37.67 -37.26
#